data_AF-A0A950CMA5-F1
#
_entry.id   AF-A0A950CMA5-F1
#
_cell.length_a   1.000
_cell.length_b   1.000
_cell.length_c   1.000
_cell.angle_alpha   90.00
_cell.angle_beta   90.00
_cell.angle_gamma   90.00
#
_symmetry.space_group_name_H-M   'P 1'
#
loop_
_entity.id
_entity.type
_entity.pdbx_description
1 polymer ?
#
loop_
_entity_poly.entity_id
_entity_poly.type
_entity_poly.pdbx_seq_one_letter_code
_entity_poly.pdbx_strand_id
1 'polypeptide(L)'
;MALGGGGFSMEPDNPLLDDFVLSLARRKRWPRICFMATATGDSDSYIRRFHEAFPPSRATATHLTFFERKVADLKSFVMDQDVIYVGGGSSANLLAVWRLHGFDRVLRAAWNAGVVMAGISAGA
;
A
#
# COMPACT_ATOMS: atom_id res chain seq x y z
N MET A 1 -4.50 -7.20 -7.12
CA MET A 1 -3.72 -8.46 -7.21
C MET A 1 -3.44 -8.93 -5.80
N ALA A 2 -3.81 -10.17 -5.51
CA ALA A 2 -3.58 -10.82 -4.23
C ALA A 2 -2.18 -11.47 -4.28
N LEU A 3 -1.21 -11.01 -3.48
CA LEU A 3 0.11 -11.63 -3.40
C LEU A 3 0.13 -12.54 -2.17
N GLY A 4 0.31 -13.85 -2.38
CA GLY A 4 0.34 -14.85 -1.29
C GLY A 4 1.49 -14.71 -0.29
N GLY A 5 2.34 -13.70 -0.46
CA GLY A 5 3.61 -13.49 0.23
C GLY A 5 4.64 -12.86 -0.71
N GLY A 6 5.74 -12.31 -0.19
CA GLY A 6 6.87 -11.82 -0.99
C GLY A 6 7.06 -10.30 -0.99
N GLY A 7 7.92 -9.83 -1.91
CA GLY A 7 8.30 -8.41 -2.05
C GLY A 7 9.13 -7.92 -0.87
N PHE A 8 9.22 -6.60 -0.71
CA PHE A 8 10.07 -5.96 0.30
C PHE A 8 9.93 -6.48 1.75
N SER A 9 8.78 -7.07 2.09
CA SER A 9 8.47 -7.55 3.43
C SER A 9 9.13 -8.90 3.78
N MET A 10 9.21 -9.82 2.81
CA MET A 10 9.64 -11.21 3.02
C MET A 10 10.91 -11.54 2.24
N GLU A 11 11.13 -10.89 1.10
CA GLU A 11 12.28 -11.10 0.22
C GLU A 11 12.92 -9.74 -0.14
N PRO A 12 13.47 -9.01 0.84
CA PRO A 12 14.00 -7.66 0.60
C PRO A 12 15.12 -7.60 -0.44
N ASP A 13 15.86 -8.70 -0.62
CA ASP A 13 16.93 -8.83 -1.60
C ASP A 13 16.44 -9.27 -3.00
N ASN A 14 15.13 -9.51 -3.16
CA ASN A 14 14.52 -9.92 -4.43
C ASN A 14 13.52 -8.87 -4.93
N PRO A 15 13.94 -7.95 -5.82
CA PRO A 15 13.10 -6.84 -6.24
C PRO A 15 12.01 -7.24 -7.25
N LEU A 16 12.03 -8.47 -7.79
CA LEU A 16 11.20 -8.86 -8.94
C LEU A 16 9.69 -8.61 -8.72
N LEU A 17 9.19 -8.91 -7.51
CA LEU A 17 7.78 -8.71 -7.22
C LEU A 17 7.43 -7.23 -7.11
N ASP A 18 8.28 -6.45 -6.47
CA ASP A 18 8.09 -5.01 -6.31
C ASP A 18 8.20 -4.29 -7.67
N ASP A 19 9.16 -4.69 -8.51
CA ASP A 19 9.32 -4.19 -9.89
C ASP A 19 8.11 -4.55 -10.75
N PHE A 20 7.58 -5.77 -10.61
CA PHE A 20 6.36 -6.15 -11.30
C PHE A 20 5.17 -5.27 -10.86
N VAL A 21 4.99 -5.02 -9.56
CA VAL A 21 3.95 -4.10 -9.07
C VAL A 21 4.13 -2.68 -9.64
N LEU A 22 5.35 -2.16 -9.65
CA LEU A 22 5.63 -0.85 -10.25
C LEU A 22 5.39 -0.85 -11.78
N SER A 23 5.63 -1.96 -12.47
CA SER A 23 5.38 -2.07 -13.91
C SER A 23 3.89 -1.92 -14.28
N LEU A 24 2.99 -2.29 -13.36
CA LEU A 24 1.54 -2.15 -13.51
C LEU A 24 1.05 -0.72 -13.28
N ALA A 25 1.86 0.13 -12.65
CA ALA A 25 1.52 1.52 -12.41
C ALA A 25 1.23 2.26 -13.72
N ARG A 26 0.28 3.20 -13.67
CA ARG A 26 -0.06 4.06 -14.82
C ARG A 26 1.11 4.95 -15.19
N ARG A 27 1.71 5.63 -14.20
CA ARG A 27 2.93 6.40 -14.39
C ARG A 27 4.13 5.44 -14.51
N LYS A 28 4.86 5.54 -15.62
CA LYS A 28 6.08 4.73 -15.85
C LYS A 28 7.33 5.32 -15.23
N ARG A 29 7.35 6.64 -15.03
CA ARG A 29 8.45 7.34 -14.39
C ARG A 29 8.01 7.84 -13.02
N TRP A 30 8.75 7.45 -11.99
CA TRP A 30 8.48 7.79 -10.58
C TRP A 30 7.02 7.56 -10.16
N PRO A 31 6.51 6.32 -10.27
CA PRO A 31 5.15 6.00 -9.84
C PRO A 31 4.92 6.39 -8.38
N ARG A 32 3.71 6.86 -8.07
CA ARG A 32 3.27 7.18 -6.71
C ARG A 32 2.74 5.92 -6.06
N ILE A 33 3.39 5.49 -4.99
CA ILE A 33 3.05 4.27 -4.27
C ILE A 33 2.77 4.61 -2.81
N CYS A 34 1.65 4.12 -2.28
CA CYS A 34 1.28 4.31 -0.89
C CYS A 34 1.21 2.99 -0.15
N PHE A 35 1.91 2.90 0.97
CA PHE A 35 1.87 1.75 1.86
C PHE A 35 0.81 1.86 2.96
N MET A 36 0.13 0.75 3.24
CA MET A 36 -0.85 0.60 4.31
C MET A 36 -0.35 -0.44 5.32
N ALA A 37 0.11 0.01 6.48
CA ALA A 37 0.60 -0.85 7.56
C ALA A 37 -0.50 -1.20 8.59
N THR A 38 -1.77 -0.96 8.27
CA THR A 38 -2.89 -1.08 9.22
C THR A 38 -3.04 -2.48 9.80
N ALA A 39 -2.68 -3.53 9.05
CA ALA A 39 -2.73 -4.92 9.50
C ALA A 39 -1.79 -5.22 10.68
N THR A 40 -0.76 -4.39 10.90
CA THR A 40 0.17 -4.48 12.04
C THR A 40 -0.01 -3.33 13.04
N GLY A 41 -1.11 -2.57 12.95
CA GLY A 41 -1.33 -1.41 13.82
C GLY A 41 -0.44 -0.22 13.47
N ASP A 42 -0.14 -0.03 12.18
CA ASP A 42 0.74 1.04 11.68
C ASP A 42 2.18 0.97 12.23
N SER A 43 2.77 -0.22 12.20
CA SER A 43 4.14 -0.44 12.67
C SER A 43 5.18 0.44 11.96
N ASP A 44 5.87 1.30 12.72
CA ASP A 44 6.94 2.18 12.22
C ASP A 44 8.08 1.44 11.54
N SER A 45 8.47 0.27 12.06
CA SER A 45 9.54 -0.52 11.46
C SER A 45 9.12 -1.07 10.09
N TYR A 46 7.84 -1.41 9.92
CA TYR A 46 7.33 -1.88 8.63
C TYR A 46 7.25 -0.74 7.61
N ILE A 47 6.77 0.43 8.05
CA ILE A 47 6.76 1.65 7.23
C ILE A 47 8.19 2.01 6.80
N ARG A 48 9.18 1.95 7.71
CA ARG A 48 10.58 2.22 7.38
C ARG A 48 11.12 1.29 6.30
N ARG A 49 10.90 -0.03 6.45
CA ARG A 49 11.32 -1.03 5.46
C ARG A 49 10.68 -0.81 4.09
N PHE A 50 9.44 -0.34 4.05
CA PHE A 50 8.80 0.06 2.80
C PHE A 50 9.54 1.23 2.14
N HIS A 51 9.87 2.29 2.87
CA HIS A 51 10.63 3.42 2.30
C HIS A 51 12.05 3.05 1.88
N GLU A 52 12.70 2.12 2.59
CA GLU A 52 14.00 1.56 2.19
C GLU A 52 13.92 0.81 0.85
N ALA A 53 12.83 0.07 0.63
CA ALA A 53 12.61 -0.68 -0.61
C ALA A 53 12.17 0.20 -1.79
N PHE A 54 11.47 1.29 -1.52
CA PHE A 54 10.99 2.24 -2.54
C PHE A 54 11.62 3.64 -2.37
N PRO A 55 12.95 3.76 -2.50
CA PRO A 55 13.62 5.05 -2.41
C PRO A 55 13.19 5.98 -3.58
N PRO A 56 13.48 7.29 -3.50
CA PRO A 56 13.12 8.27 -4.53
C PRO A 56 13.63 7.95 -5.94
N SER A 57 14.68 7.12 -6.07
CA SER A 57 15.19 6.64 -7.35
C SER A 57 14.25 5.64 -8.04
N ARG A 58 13.40 4.92 -7.28
CA ARG A 58 12.43 3.93 -7.79
C ARG A 58 11.02 4.51 -7.88
N ALA A 59 10.55 5.21 -6.85
CA ALA A 59 9.16 5.65 -6.75
C ALA A 59 8.99 6.87 -5.83
N THR A 60 7.85 7.55 -5.93
CA THR A 60 7.40 8.49 -4.90
C THR A 60 6.63 7.72 -3.83
N ALA A 61 7.33 7.29 -2.79
CA ALA A 61 6.78 6.50 -1.69
C ALA A 61 6.05 7.37 -0.66
N THR A 62 4.84 6.96 -0.29
CA THR A 62 4.04 7.52 0.80
C THR A 62 3.50 6.39 1.67
N HIS A 63 2.96 6.73 2.83
CA HIS A 63 2.26 5.77 3.67
C HIS A 63 1.03 6.46 4.27
N LEU A 64 0.02 5.66 4.59
CA LEU A 64 -1.18 6.13 5.28
C LEU A 64 -1.37 5.32 6.55
N THR A 65 -1.45 6.03 7.67
CA THR A 65 -1.78 5.50 8.99
C THR A 65 -3.22 5.80 9.34
N PHE A 66 -3.84 4.92 10.13
CA PHE A 66 -5.16 5.06 10.71
C PHE A 66 -5.12 5.32 12.23
N PHE A 67 -4.07 4.87 12.92
CA PHE A 67 -3.92 5.05 14.37
C PHE A 67 -3.47 6.48 14.73
N GLU A 68 -2.70 7.13 13.85
CA GLU A 68 -2.30 8.54 13.96
C GLU A 68 -2.56 9.29 12.64
N ARG A 69 -3.79 9.18 12.11
CA ARG A 69 -4.11 9.67 10.77
C ARG A 69 -4.01 11.19 10.64
N LYS A 70 -3.10 11.65 9.78
CA LYS A 70 -2.94 13.06 9.38
C LYS A 70 -3.70 13.45 8.12
N VAL A 71 -4.02 12.47 7.27
CA VAL A 71 -4.72 12.69 5.99
C VAL A 71 -6.22 12.79 6.25
N ALA A 72 -6.80 13.98 6.06
CA ALA A 72 -8.23 14.21 6.24
C ALA A 72 -9.05 13.63 5.06
N ASP A 73 -8.73 14.02 3.83
CA ASP A 73 -9.40 13.55 2.62
C ASP A 73 -8.75 12.28 2.07
N LEU A 74 -9.25 11.14 2.54
CA LEU A 74 -8.80 9.82 2.10
C LEU A 74 -9.03 9.58 0.62
N LYS A 75 -10.13 10.09 0.06
CA LYS A 75 -10.50 9.81 -1.33
C LYS A 75 -9.53 10.49 -2.26
N SER A 76 -9.32 11.79 -2.11
CA SER A 76 -8.38 12.53 -2.96
C SER A 76 -6.95 12.00 -2.80
N PHE A 77 -6.55 11.67 -1.57
CA PHE A 77 -5.22 11.10 -1.31
C PHE A 77 -4.99 9.75 -2.01
N VAL A 78 -5.95 8.82 -1.91
CA VAL A 78 -5.82 7.48 -2.53
C VAL A 78 -5.91 7.57 -4.05
N MET A 79 -6.79 8.41 -4.58
CA MET A 79 -6.97 8.58 -6.04
C MET A 79 -5.73 9.17 -6.73
N ASP A 80 -4.87 9.86 -6.00
CA ASP A 80 -3.61 10.41 -6.52
C ASP A 80 -2.49 9.36 -6.65
N GLN A 81 -2.65 8.19 -6.01
CA GLN A 81 -1.68 7.10 -6.06
C GLN A 81 -1.81 6.30 -7.36
N ASP A 82 -0.70 5.75 -7.86
CA ASP A 82 -0.71 4.73 -8.90
C ASP A 82 -0.88 3.32 -8.32
N VAL A 83 -0.32 3.12 -7.13
CA VAL A 83 -0.29 1.82 -6.44
C VAL A 83 -0.64 2.02 -4.97
N ILE A 84 -1.57 1.21 -4.45
CA ILE A 84 -1.74 0.98 -3.02
C ILE A 84 -1.16 -0.38 -2.69
N TYR A 85 -0.22 -0.40 -1.73
CA TYR A 85 0.47 -1.59 -1.27
C TYR A 85 0.06 -1.88 0.17
N VAL A 86 -0.60 -3.01 0.41
CA VAL A 86 -1.14 -3.41 1.71
C VAL A 86 -0.21 -4.41 2.39
N GLY A 87 0.31 -4.04 3.55
CA GLY A 87 1.14 -4.93 4.35
C GLY A 87 0.35 -6.08 4.96
N GLY A 88 1.00 -7.24 5.10
CA GLY A 88 0.47 -8.39 5.84
C GLY A 88 0.34 -8.12 7.35
N GLY A 89 -0.40 -8.99 8.06
CA GLY A 89 -0.74 -8.85 9.48
C GLY A 89 -2.10 -9.49 9.79
N SER A 90 -2.95 -8.80 10.55
CA SER A 90 -4.33 -9.25 10.79
C SER A 90 -5.32 -8.63 9.79
N SER A 91 -5.84 -9.44 8.85
CA SER A 91 -6.89 -9.01 7.91
C SER A 91 -8.16 -8.56 8.65
N ALA A 92 -8.49 -9.20 9.77
CA ALA A 92 -9.66 -8.87 10.56
C ALA A 92 -9.53 -7.45 11.16
N ASN A 93 -8.37 -7.12 11.73
CA ASN A 93 -8.11 -5.79 12.29
C ASN A 93 -8.15 -4.72 11.19
N LEU A 94 -7.48 -5.00 10.08
CA LEU A 94 -7.47 -4.11 8.92
C LEU A 94 -8.88 -3.83 8.40
N LEU A 95 -9.70 -4.86 8.19
CA LEU A 95 -11.08 -4.70 7.69
C LEU A 95 -11.97 -3.96 8.69
N ALA A 96 -11.80 -4.22 9.99
CA ALA A 96 -12.54 -3.51 11.03
C ALA A 96 -12.25 -2.00 11.02
N VAL A 97 -10.96 -1.63 11.01
CA VAL A 97 -10.53 -0.23 10.94
C VAL A 97 -11.02 0.43 9.65
N TRP A 98 -10.82 -0.21 8.50
CA TRP A 98 -11.21 0.39 7.22
C TRP A 98 -12.71 0.60 7.08
N ARG A 99 -13.53 -0.36 7.51
CA ARG A 99 -15.00 -0.21 7.49
C ARG A 99 -15.46 0.90 8.43
N LEU A 100 -14.85 1.02 9.61
CA LEU A 100 -15.14 2.09 10.55
C LEU A 100 -14.91 3.48 9.94
N HIS A 101 -13.86 3.62 9.13
CA HIS A 101 -13.52 4.88 8.46
C HIS A 101 -14.12 5.03 7.04
N GLY A 102 -14.93 4.07 6.58
CA GLY A 102 -15.46 4.04 5.21
C GLY A 102 -14.39 3.93 4.12
N PHE A 103 -13.18 3.51 4.48
CA PHE A 103 -12.03 3.44 3.59
C PHE A 103 -12.15 2.32 2.56
N ASP A 104 -12.87 1.26 2.89
CA ASP A 104 -13.22 0.16 1.98
C ASP A 104 -13.90 0.68 0.69
N ARG A 105 -14.78 1.68 0.82
CA ARG A 105 -15.46 2.32 -0.32
C ARG A 105 -14.49 3.16 -1.15
N VAL A 106 -13.56 3.85 -0.49
CA VAL A 106 -12.51 4.64 -1.15
C VAL A 106 -11.59 3.72 -1.97
N LEU A 107 -11.13 2.63 -1.38
CA LEU A 107 -10.30 1.65 -2.08
C LEU A 107 -11.03 1.02 -3.27
N ARG A 108 -12.31 0.68 -3.13
CA ARG A 108 -13.12 0.17 -4.24
C ARG A 108 -13.23 1.18 -5.39
N ALA A 109 -13.47 2.46 -5.06
CA ALA A 109 -13.53 3.51 -6.07
C ALA A 109 -12.19 3.70 -6.79
N ALA A 110 -11.07 3.67 -6.05
CA ALA A 110 -9.73 3.79 -6.60
C ALA A 110 -9.36 2.60 -7.51
N TRP A 111 -9.68 1.36 -7.10
CA TRP A 111 -9.52 0.17 -7.95
C TRP A 111 -10.27 0.37 -9.26
N ASN A 112 -11.55 0.73 -9.21
CA ASN A 112 -12.38 0.93 -10.41
C ASN A 112 -11.84 2.05 -11.30
N ALA A 113 -11.16 3.04 -10.71
CA ALA A 113 -10.51 4.11 -11.43
C ALA A 113 -9.14 3.71 -12.02
N GLY A 114 -8.64 2.50 -11.77
CA GLY A 114 -7.39 1.95 -12.31
C GLY A 114 -6.17 2.09 -11.40
N VAL A 115 -6.35 2.39 -10.11
CA VAL A 115 -5.26 2.31 -9.12
C VAL A 115 -4.92 0.84 -8.88
N VAL A 116 -3.64 0.50 -8.95
CA VAL A 116 -3.17 -0.88 -8.73
C VAL A 116 -3.25 -1.19 -7.24
N MET A 117 -3.87 -2.32 -6.90
CA MET A 117 -3.90 -2.83 -5.53
C MET A 117 -2.95 -4.03 -5.44
N ALA A 118 -1.95 -3.93 -4.58
CA ALA A 118 -1.05 -5.01 -4.21
C ALA A 118 -1.19 -5.27 -2.70
N GLY A 119 -1.12 -6.51 -2.27
CA GLY A 119 -1.16 -6.82 -0.84
C GLY A 119 -0.50 -8.13 -0.52
N ILE A 120 0.21 -8.17 0.60
CA ILE A 120 0.96 -9.34 1.08
C ILE A 120 0.08 -10.10 2.06
N SER A 121 -0.11 -11.40 1.83
CA SER A 121 -0.75 -12.33 2.78
C SER A 121 -2.11 -11.80 3.26
N ALA A 122 -2.21 -11.22 4.46
CA ALA A 122 -3.44 -10.64 4.99
C ALA A 122 -4.01 -9.46 4.18
N GLY A 123 -3.17 -8.79 3.37
CA GLY A 123 -3.58 -7.73 2.45
C GLY A 123 -4.05 -8.23 1.07
N ALA A 124 -4.00 -9.55 0.84
CA ALA A 124 -4.34 -10.21 -0.43
C ALA A 124 -5.84 -10.49 -0.56
#